data_AF-A0A1T1AXS4-F1
#
_entry.id   AF-A0A1T1AXS4-F1
#
_cell.length_a   1.000
_cell.length_b   1.000
_cell.length_c   1.000
_cell.angle_alpha   90.00
_cell.angle_beta   90.00
_cell.angle_gamma   90.00
#
_symmetry.space_group_name_H-M   'P 1'
#
loop_
_entity.id
_entity.type
_entity.pdbx_description
1 polymer ?
#
loop_
_entity_poly.entity_id
_entity_poly.type
_entity_poly.pdbx_seq_one_letter_code
_entity_poly.pdbx_strand_id
1 'polypeptide(L)'
;MSSTPSCADTLAALAAVIESRLPARGGDPEASYVARLLHKGPDAFLKKIGEEATEVVMAAKDADHGGDPAKIVYEVADLWFHSMVALAHYGLSPADVLAELERREGTSGLAEKAQRQAKTPDQTPQGASS
;
A
#
# COMPACT_ATOMS: atom_id res chain seq x y z
N MET A 1 -21.49 10.43 -21.35
CA MET A 1 -21.28 10.51 -19.89
C MET A 1 -19.90 9.95 -19.63
N SER A 2 -18.93 10.77 -19.26
CA SER A 2 -17.61 10.26 -18.85
C SER A 2 -17.76 9.73 -17.42
N SER A 3 -17.62 8.41 -17.24
CA SER A 3 -17.53 7.82 -15.91
C SER A 3 -16.25 8.31 -15.23
N THR A 4 -16.36 8.85 -14.03
CA THR A 4 -15.19 9.17 -13.20
C THR A 4 -14.43 7.87 -12.89
N PRO A 5 -13.12 7.78 -13.16
CA PRO A 5 -12.36 6.57 -12.88
C PRO A 5 -12.35 6.26 -11.39
N SER A 6 -12.51 4.99 -11.03
CA SER A 6 -12.38 4.55 -9.64
C SER A 6 -10.91 4.60 -9.17
N CYS A 7 -10.69 4.44 -7.87
CA CYS A 7 -9.33 4.32 -7.32
C CYS A 7 -8.60 3.12 -7.95
N ALA A 8 -9.26 1.97 -8.04
CA ALA A 8 -8.70 0.78 -8.66
C ALA A 8 -8.34 1.01 -10.14
N ASP A 9 -9.21 1.69 -10.90
CA ASP A 9 -8.93 2.03 -12.31
C ASP A 9 -7.70 2.93 -12.45
N THR A 10 -7.56 3.91 -11.55
CA THR A 10 -6.43 4.85 -11.56
C THR A 10 -5.11 4.14 -11.24
N LEU A 11 -5.11 3.29 -10.20
CA LEU A 11 -3.93 2.49 -9.83
C LEU A 11 -3.56 1.49 -10.93
N ALA A 12 -4.54 0.85 -11.56
CA ALA A 12 -4.32 -0.07 -12.67
C ALA A 12 -3.70 0.64 -13.89
N ALA A 13 -4.23 1.82 -14.25
CA ALA A 13 -3.68 2.61 -15.35
C ALA A 13 -2.24 3.06 -15.08
N LEU A 14 -1.95 3.52 -13.87
CA LEU A 14 -0.60 3.90 -13.47
C LEU A 14 0.36 2.69 -13.44
N ALA A 15 -0.10 1.54 -12.95
CA ALA A 15 0.69 0.30 -12.97
C ALA A 15 1.04 -0.12 -14.39
N ALA A 16 0.09 -0.07 -15.32
CA ALA A 16 0.34 -0.39 -16.73
C ALA A 16 1.42 0.53 -17.35
N VAL A 17 1.40 1.83 -17.01
CA VAL A 17 2.45 2.77 -17.42
C VAL A 17 3.79 2.37 -16.81
N ILE A 18 3.86 2.10 -15.51
CA ILE A 18 5.10 1.70 -14.81
C ILE A 18 5.67 0.41 -15.40
N GLU A 19 4.84 -0.62 -15.60
CA GLU A 19 5.24 -1.89 -16.20
C GLU A 19 5.81 -1.70 -17.60
N SER A 20 5.20 -0.83 -18.40
CA SER A 20 5.71 -0.50 -19.75
C SER A 20 7.07 0.22 -19.75
N ARG A 21 7.62 0.55 -18.57
CA ARG A 21 8.95 1.14 -18.38
C ARG A 21 9.95 0.17 -17.76
N LEU A 22 9.58 -1.08 -17.51
CA LEU A 22 10.52 -2.12 -17.10
C LEU A 22 11.63 -2.32 -18.15
N PRO A 23 12.89 -2.56 -17.75
CA PRO A 23 13.99 -2.83 -18.67
C PRO A 23 13.69 -4.01 -19.62
N ALA A 24 13.08 -5.08 -19.09
CA ALA A 24 12.66 -6.24 -19.87
C ALA A 24 11.57 -5.94 -20.92
N ARG A 25 10.91 -4.78 -20.83
CA ARG A 25 9.90 -4.30 -21.79
C ARG A 25 10.43 -3.16 -22.67
N GLY A 26 11.74 -2.91 -22.69
CA GLY A 26 12.36 -1.87 -23.51
C GLY A 26 12.25 -0.47 -22.93
N GLY A 27 12.04 -0.33 -21.62
CA GLY A 27 12.02 0.97 -20.95
C GLY A 27 13.36 1.71 -21.11
N ASP A 28 13.31 2.89 -21.71
CA ASP A 28 14.49 3.74 -21.94
C ASP A 28 14.75 4.68 -20.72
N PRO A 29 15.87 4.50 -19.98
CA PRO A 29 16.21 5.31 -18.82
C PRO A 29 16.54 6.77 -19.15
N GLU A 30 16.85 7.11 -20.41
CA GLU A 30 17.08 8.50 -20.82
C GLU A 30 15.76 9.22 -21.13
N ALA A 31 14.73 8.48 -21.56
CA ALA A 31 13.42 9.02 -21.92
C ALA A 31 12.40 9.03 -20.77
N SER A 32 12.60 8.25 -19.71
CA SER A 32 11.61 8.12 -18.62
C SER A 32 12.23 8.06 -17.23
N TYR A 33 11.68 8.86 -16.32
CA TYR A 33 12.04 8.82 -14.90
C TYR A 33 11.84 7.42 -14.28
N VAL A 34 10.71 6.77 -14.55
CA VAL A 34 10.42 5.42 -14.04
C VAL A 34 11.42 4.40 -14.61
N ALA A 35 11.70 4.45 -15.91
CA ALA A 35 12.70 3.58 -16.52
C ALA A 35 14.08 3.78 -15.89
N ARG A 36 14.45 5.04 -15.59
CA ARG A 36 15.69 5.37 -14.90
C ARG A 36 15.76 4.79 -13.49
N LEU A 37 14.67 4.86 -12.72
CA LEU A 37 14.59 4.23 -11.39
C LEU A 37 14.77 2.71 -11.50
N LEU A 38 14.01 2.07 -12.39
CA LEU A 38 14.05 0.63 -12.59
C LEU A 38 15.41 0.14 -13.09
N HIS A 39 16.09 0.93 -13.93
CA HIS A 39 17.45 0.63 -14.41
C HIS A 39 18.51 0.82 -13.32
N LYS A 40 18.37 1.82 -12.43
CA LYS A 40 19.28 2.00 -11.29
C LYS A 40 19.18 0.87 -10.26
N GLY A 41 18.09 0.10 -10.29
CA GLY A 41 17.88 -1.03 -9.40
C GLY A 41 17.24 -0.64 -8.06
N PRO A 42 17.06 -1.61 -7.15
CA PRO A 42 16.20 -1.49 -5.99
C PRO A 42 16.55 -0.35 -5.03
N ASP A 43 17.83 -0.10 -4.81
CA ASP A 43 18.29 0.96 -3.90
C ASP A 43 17.72 2.34 -4.26
N ALA A 44 17.51 2.61 -5.55
CA ALA A 44 17.02 3.90 -6.02
C ALA A 44 15.58 4.18 -5.57
N PHE A 45 14.66 3.23 -5.76
CA PHE A 45 13.27 3.42 -5.39
C PHE A 45 12.98 3.04 -3.93
N LEU A 46 13.73 2.12 -3.33
CA LEU A 46 13.58 1.80 -1.90
C LEU A 46 14.03 2.96 -1.01
N LYS A 47 15.09 3.69 -1.40
CA LYS A 47 15.48 4.93 -0.72
C LYS A 47 14.35 5.95 -0.75
N LYS A 48 13.71 6.13 -1.91
CA LYS A 48 12.56 7.04 -2.06
C LYS A 48 11.40 6.63 -1.16
N ILE A 49 11.05 5.35 -1.08
CA ILE A 49 10.00 4.88 -0.15
C ILE A 49 10.28 5.31 1.30
N GLY A 50 11.53 5.20 1.77
CA GLY A 50 11.90 5.65 3.11
C GLY A 50 11.86 7.17 3.30
N GLU A 51 12.26 7.92 2.27
CA GLU A 51 12.15 9.39 2.22
C GLU A 51 10.69 9.83 2.28
N GLU A 52 9.85 9.34 1.38
CA GLU A 52 8.42 9.69 1.30
C GLU A 52 7.67 9.31 2.57
N ALA A 53 7.95 8.14 3.16
CA ALA A 53 7.34 7.74 4.42
C ALA A 53 7.68 8.74 5.56
N THR A 54 8.91 9.26 5.56
CA THR A 54 9.32 10.29 6.53
C THR A 54 8.65 11.62 6.23
N GLU A 55 8.53 12.00 4.96
CA GLU A 55 7.86 13.23 4.52
C GLU A 55 6.37 13.22 4.85
N VAL A 56 5.67 12.09 4.69
CA VAL A 56 4.28 11.91 5.16
C VAL A 56 4.15 12.21 6.66
N VAL A 57 5.06 11.66 7.48
CA VAL A 57 5.06 11.90 8.94
C VAL A 57 5.28 13.38 9.25
N MET A 58 6.21 14.02 8.55
CA MET A 58 6.49 15.44 8.75
C MET A 58 5.34 16.33 8.29
N ALA A 59 4.75 16.06 7.11
CA ALA A 59 3.59 16.78 6.59
C ALA A 59 2.38 16.69 7.53
N ALA A 60 2.15 15.52 8.13
CA ALA A 60 1.09 15.35 9.13
C ALA A 60 1.34 16.19 10.39
N LYS A 61 2.58 16.16 10.91
CA LYS A 61 2.95 16.98 12.07
C LYS A 61 2.85 18.47 11.76
N ASP A 62 3.26 18.90 10.58
CA ASP A 62 3.19 20.31 10.18
C ASP A 62 1.72 20.76 10.06
N ALA A 63 0.84 19.92 9.51
CA ALA A 63 -0.59 20.20 9.42
C ALA A 63 -1.22 20.43 10.80
N ASP A 64 -0.85 19.64 11.82
CA ASP A 64 -1.29 19.83 13.20
C ASP A 64 -0.83 21.18 13.80
N HIS A 65 0.22 21.79 13.25
CA HIS A 65 0.78 23.08 13.66
C HIS A 65 0.42 24.23 12.70
N GLY A 66 -0.63 24.07 11.88
CA GLY A 66 -1.14 25.10 10.98
C GLY A 66 -0.51 25.11 9.58
N GLY A 67 0.26 24.08 9.23
CA GLY A 67 0.72 23.82 7.87
C GLY A 67 -0.42 23.39 6.94
N ASP A 68 -0.13 23.37 5.63
CA ASP A 68 -1.11 22.99 4.60
C ASP A 68 -1.36 21.46 4.59
N PRO A 69 -2.58 20.98 4.90
CA PRO A 69 -2.91 19.56 4.89
C PRO A 69 -2.84 18.92 3.50
N ALA A 70 -2.85 19.71 2.41
CA ALA A 70 -2.68 19.19 1.05
C ALA A 70 -1.31 18.50 0.86
N LYS A 71 -0.30 18.88 1.66
CA LYS A 71 1.01 18.20 1.65
C LYS A 71 0.91 16.74 2.04
N ILE A 72 0.02 16.38 2.97
CA ILE A 72 -0.15 14.96 3.36
C ILE A 72 -0.56 14.13 2.16
N VAL A 73 -1.52 14.63 1.37
CA VAL A 73 -2.00 13.93 0.16
C VAL A 73 -0.87 13.83 -0.87
N TYR A 74 -0.08 14.88 -1.02
CA TYR A 74 1.06 14.92 -1.93
C TYR A 74 2.11 13.84 -1.57
N GLU A 75 2.56 13.79 -0.32
CA GLU A 75 3.58 12.80 0.09
C GLU A 75 3.04 11.37 0.12
N VAL A 76 1.76 11.18 0.46
CA VAL A 76 1.12 9.85 0.37
C VAL A 76 1.05 9.38 -1.09
N ALA A 77 0.76 10.29 -2.02
CA ALA A 77 0.76 9.96 -3.44
C ALA A 77 2.15 9.56 -3.94
N ASP A 78 3.22 10.26 -3.52
CA ASP A 78 4.58 9.90 -3.92
C ASP A 78 5.03 8.58 -3.27
N LEU A 79 4.67 8.35 -2.01
CA LEU A 79 4.89 7.07 -1.32
C LEU A 79 4.20 5.92 -2.07
N TRP A 80 2.96 6.10 -2.49
CA TRP A 80 2.23 5.09 -3.26
C TRP A 80 2.86 4.86 -4.63
N PHE A 81 3.24 5.94 -5.33
CA PHE A 81 3.92 5.86 -6.62
C PHE A 81 5.22 5.06 -6.52
N HIS A 82 6.09 5.38 -5.58
CA HIS A 82 7.35 4.66 -5.39
C HIS A 82 7.15 3.21 -4.92
N SER A 83 6.11 2.95 -4.13
CA SER A 83 5.71 1.59 -3.77
C SER A 83 5.27 0.80 -5.01
N MET A 84 4.53 1.40 -5.94
CA MET A 84 4.13 0.76 -7.19
C MET A 84 5.31 0.46 -8.13
N VAL A 85 6.31 1.34 -8.17
CA VAL A 85 7.58 1.07 -8.89
C VAL A 85 8.28 -0.16 -8.28
N ALA A 86 8.30 -0.26 -6.95
CA ALA A 86 8.86 -1.42 -6.27
C ALA A 86 8.06 -2.70 -6.57
N LEU A 87 6.73 -2.66 -6.51
CA LEU A 87 5.87 -3.80 -6.87
C LEU A 87 6.20 -4.30 -8.29
N ALA A 88 6.23 -3.41 -9.27
CA ALA A 88 6.54 -3.77 -10.66
C ALA A 88 7.94 -4.41 -10.81
N HIS A 89 8.95 -3.88 -10.10
CA HIS A 89 10.30 -4.46 -10.09
C HIS A 89 10.30 -5.91 -9.56
N TYR A 90 9.50 -6.19 -8.52
CA TYR A 90 9.39 -7.52 -7.92
C TYR A 90 8.35 -8.42 -8.58
N GLY A 91 7.77 -8.01 -9.72
CA GLY A 91 6.77 -8.81 -10.45
C GLY A 91 5.40 -8.84 -9.78
N LEU A 92 5.08 -7.84 -8.98
CA LEU A 92 3.80 -7.65 -8.29
C LEU A 92 3.06 -6.43 -8.86
N SER A 93 1.79 -6.31 -8.51
CA SER A 93 0.88 -5.26 -8.98
C SER A 93 0.11 -4.62 -7.82
N PRO A 94 -0.51 -3.44 -8.01
CA PRO A 94 -1.43 -2.89 -7.00
C PRO A 94 -2.62 -3.79 -6.70
N ALA A 95 -3.04 -4.63 -7.65
CA ALA A 95 -4.14 -5.57 -7.44
C ALA A 95 -3.80 -6.59 -6.34
N ASP A 96 -2.55 -7.00 -6.24
CA ASP A 96 -2.08 -7.90 -5.16
C ASP A 96 -2.20 -7.23 -3.78
N VAL A 97 -1.90 -5.92 -3.70
CA VAL A 97 -2.06 -5.14 -2.47
C VAL A 97 -3.54 -4.94 -2.14
N LEU A 98 -4.38 -4.61 -3.12
CA LEU A 98 -5.83 -4.45 -2.92
C LEU A 98 -6.46 -5.75 -2.43
N ALA A 99 -6.11 -6.91 -3.01
CA ALA A 99 -6.58 -8.21 -2.55
C ALA A 99 -6.18 -8.49 -1.09
N GLU A 100 -4.97 -8.12 -0.68
CA GLU A 100 -4.55 -8.24 0.72
C GLU A 100 -5.33 -7.29 1.65
N LEU A 101 -5.63 -6.07 1.20
CA LEU A 101 -6.45 -5.12 1.96
C LEU A 101 -7.90 -5.62 2.12
N GLU A 102 -8.51 -6.13 1.06
CA GLU A 102 -9.85 -6.74 1.10
C GLU A 102 -9.88 -7.93 2.07
N ARG A 103 -8.85 -8.78 2.05
CA ARG A 103 -8.71 -9.89 3.01
C ARG A 103 -8.62 -9.37 4.45
N ARG A 104 -7.86 -8.30 4.70
CA ARG A 104 -7.74 -7.66 6.03
C ARG A 104 -9.05 -7.05 6.50
N GLU A 105 -9.78 -6.40 5.60
CA GLU A 105 -11.10 -5.84 5.90
C GLU A 105 -12.07 -6.95 6.30
N GLY A 106 -12.14 -8.04 5.52
CA GLY A 106 -12.98 -9.20 5.81
C GLY A 106 -12.58 -9.96 7.09
N THR A 107 -11.35 -9.80 7.56
CA THR A 107 -10.85 -10.38 8.83
C THR A 107 -10.94 -9.40 10.01
N SER A 108 -11.30 -8.13 9.77
CA SER A 108 -11.11 -7.06 10.75
C SER A 108 -11.85 -7.32 12.08
N GLY A 109 -11.06 -7.46 13.15
CA GLY A 109 -11.29 -7.16 14.57
C GLY A 109 -12.51 -7.74 15.30
N LEU A 110 -13.71 -7.56 14.76
CA LEU A 110 -14.98 -7.99 15.35
C LEU A 110 -15.18 -9.50 15.20
N ALA A 111 -14.83 -10.05 14.03
CA ALA A 111 -14.93 -11.49 13.76
C ALA A 111 -13.91 -12.30 14.57
N GLU A 112 -12.66 -11.83 14.67
CA GLU A 112 -11.63 -12.50 15.49
C GLU A 112 -11.91 -12.40 17.00
N LYS A 113 -12.46 -11.29 17.52
CA LYS A 113 -12.91 -11.20 18.92
C LYS A 113 -14.08 -12.12 19.21
N ALA A 114 -15.06 -12.20 18.30
CA ALA A 114 -16.21 -13.11 18.44
C ALA A 114 -15.79 -14.59 18.44
N GLN A 115 -14.84 -14.97 17.59
CA GLN A 115 -14.30 -16.33 17.55
C GLN A 115 -13.45 -16.68 18.78
N ARG A 116 -12.77 -15.71 19.42
CA ARG A 116 -12.10 -15.95 20.71
C ARG A 116 -13.08 -16.17 21.87
N GLN A 117 -14.21 -15.44 21.90
CA GLN A 117 -15.22 -15.62 22.94
C GLN A 117 -16.00 -16.93 22.79
N ALA A 118 -16.21 -17.40 21.56
CA ALA A 118 -16.85 -18.69 21.30
C ALA A 118 -15.97 -19.92 21.65
N LYS A 119 -14.66 -19.74 21.83
CA LYS A 119 -13.70 -20.83 22.06
C LYS A 119 -13.35 -21.06 23.53
N THR A 120 -13.97 -20.35 24.47
CA THR A 120 -13.90 -20.66 25.91
C THR A 120 -15.23 -21.20 26.41
N PRO A 121 -15.52 -22.51 26.27
CA PRO A 121 -16.46 -23.18 27.16
C PRO A 121 -15.75 -23.46 28.48
N ASP A 122 -16.29 -22.85 29.52
CA ASP A 122 -16.12 -23.19 30.92
C ASP A 122 -16.01 -24.72 31.14
N GLN A 123 -14.81 -25.20 31.49
CA GLN A 123 -14.64 -26.50 32.13
C GLN A 123 -14.57 -26.27 33.64
N THR A 124 -15.73 -26.08 34.26
CA THR A 124 -15.90 -26.29 35.70
C THR A 124 -16.55 -27.67 35.88
N PRO A 125 -15.85 -28.69 36.43
CA PRO A 125 -16.52 -29.92 36.83
C PRO A 125 -17.39 -29.62 38.05
N GLN A 126 -18.70 -29.63 37.86
CA GLN A 126 -19.67 -29.65 38.95
C GLN A 126 -19.59 -30.99 39.70
N GLY A 127 -19.28 -30.89 40.99
CA GLY A 127 -19.95 -31.62 42.07
C GLY A 127 -19.84 -33.14 42.12
N ALA A 128 -19.23 -33.64 43.20
CA ALA A 128 -19.72 -34.82 43.89
C ALA A 128 -19.60 -34.60 45.41
N SER A 129 -20.71 -34.17 46.02
CA SER A 129 -20.94 -34.36 47.46
C SER A 129 -21.29 -35.82 47.72
N SER A 130 -20.62 -36.44 48.69
CA SER A 130 -21.19 -37.34 49.70
C SER A 130 -20.17 -37.49 50.83
#